data_AF-A0AAV3YTE8-F1
#
_entry.id   AF-A0AAV3YTE8-F1
#
_cell.length_a   1.000
_cell.length_b   1.000
_cell.length_c   1.000
_cell.angle_alpha   90.00
_cell.angle_beta   90.00
_cell.angle_gamma   90.00
#
_symmetry.space_group_name_H-M   'P 1'
#
loop_
_entity.id
_entity.type
_entity.pdbx_description
1 polymer ?
#
loop_
_entity_poly.entity_id
_entity_poly.type
_entity_poly.pdbx_seq_one_letter_code
_entity_poly.pdbx_strand_id
1 'polypeptide(L)'
;MSLPPYEKFDCRSEGLALRWSKWLKCLKHIFDGYQIDETQSKRRYALLLTYGGAELNDIVESLPTITAIETGDNPSQELKTALTNHFNPQSNTKILRYPFRHKRQTPGTKIHDFYAELRQLAAPCCFNDPKDGCLSKKLREKGLTTPLDLTNLLKHARTLEMTEEYCKQLPQHPQQVNKIHHRSTPRPALTKHRQGAQQNYHHSKQVTPQHKNAGTVELVGHMLKAKTNAQLSI
;
A
#
# COMPACT_ATOMS: atom_id res chain seq x y z
N MET A 1 10.38 46.75 -15.32
CA MET A 1 10.35 45.56 -16.20
C MET A 1 8.92 45.08 -16.30
N SER A 2 8.37 44.93 -17.50
CA SER A 2 7.04 44.36 -17.70
C SER A 2 7.12 42.85 -17.48
N LEU A 3 6.13 42.31 -16.78
CA LEU A 3 5.97 40.87 -16.63
C LEU A 3 5.59 40.22 -17.97
N PRO A 4 6.01 38.98 -18.25
CA PRO A 4 5.77 38.35 -19.52
C PRO A 4 4.30 37.92 -19.60
N PRO A 5 3.66 37.99 -20.79
CA PRO A 5 2.34 37.41 -20.96
C PRO A 5 2.43 35.90 -20.73
N TYR A 6 1.51 35.37 -19.93
CA TYR A 6 1.43 33.95 -19.59
C TYR A 6 -0.01 33.46 -19.75
N GLU A 7 -0.15 32.23 -20.21
CA GLU A 7 -1.45 31.65 -20.52
C GLU A 7 -2.29 31.46 -19.24
N LYS A 8 -3.54 31.92 -19.31
CA LYS A 8 -4.50 31.78 -18.21
C LYS A 8 -4.79 30.30 -17.95
N PHE A 9 -5.08 29.95 -16.70
CA PHE A 9 -5.39 28.57 -16.37
C PHE A 9 -6.82 28.23 -16.81
N ASP A 10 -6.95 27.32 -17.78
CA ASP A 10 -8.23 26.78 -18.22
C ASP A 10 -8.75 25.73 -17.22
N CYS A 11 -9.82 26.08 -16.52
CA CYS A 11 -10.43 25.29 -15.47
C CYS A 11 -11.44 24.24 -15.98
N ARG A 12 -11.80 24.24 -17.27
CA ARG A 12 -12.91 23.43 -17.81
C ARG A 12 -12.46 22.16 -18.54
N SER A 13 -11.17 22.06 -18.83
CA SER A 13 -10.59 20.96 -19.59
C SER A 13 -10.28 19.72 -18.75
N GLU A 14 -10.33 18.55 -19.39
CA GLU A 14 -9.99 17.26 -18.76
C GLU A 14 -8.57 17.21 -18.19
N GLY A 15 -8.39 16.45 -17.11
CA GLY A 15 -7.07 16.26 -16.49
C GLY A 15 -6.58 17.44 -15.64
N LEU A 16 -7.49 18.12 -14.94
CA LEU A 16 -7.23 19.33 -14.14
C LEU A 16 -6.01 19.20 -13.23
N ALA A 17 -5.87 18.10 -12.46
CA ALA A 17 -4.77 17.93 -11.52
C ALA A 17 -3.37 17.96 -12.18
N LEU A 18 -3.22 17.31 -13.34
CA LEU A 18 -1.95 17.28 -14.07
C LEU A 18 -1.65 18.64 -14.71
N ARG A 19 -2.66 19.27 -15.31
CA ARG A 19 -2.55 20.60 -15.92
C ARG A 19 -2.23 21.67 -14.89
N TRP A 20 -2.93 21.66 -13.75
CA TRP A 20 -2.67 22.53 -12.62
C TRP A 20 -1.22 22.41 -12.13
N SER A 21 -0.74 21.17 -11.96
CA SER A 21 0.64 20.92 -11.55
C SER A 21 1.68 21.42 -12.57
N LYS A 22 1.40 21.27 -13.87
CA LYS A 22 2.26 21.79 -14.95
C LYS A 22 2.24 23.32 -14.96
N TRP A 23 1.06 23.91 -14.88
CA TRP A 23 0.86 25.36 -14.89
C TRP A 23 1.56 26.04 -13.69
N LEU A 24 1.46 25.46 -12.49
CA LEU A 24 2.19 25.94 -11.31
C LEU A 24 3.71 25.88 -11.47
N LYS A 25 4.24 24.82 -12.10
CA LYS A 25 5.69 24.70 -12.38
C LYS A 25 6.16 25.80 -13.33
N CYS A 26 5.43 26.03 -14.41
CA CYS A 26 5.72 27.10 -15.35
C CYS A 26 5.63 28.49 -14.68
N LEU A 27 4.61 28.72 -13.86
CA LEU A 27 4.48 29.96 -13.09
C LEU A 27 5.66 30.15 -12.11
N LYS A 28 6.14 29.08 -11.48
CA LYS A 28 7.34 29.12 -10.64
C LYS A 28 8.56 29.56 -11.44
N HIS A 29 8.78 29.04 -12.65
CA HIS A 29 9.90 29.46 -13.50
C HIS A 29 9.85 30.96 -13.84
N ILE A 30 8.64 31.52 -14.01
CA ILE A 30 8.48 32.98 -14.17
C ILE A 30 8.90 33.70 -12.90
N PHE A 31 8.47 33.25 -11.72
CA PHE A 31 8.88 33.88 -10.47
C PHE A 31 10.39 33.84 -10.27
N ASP A 32 11.02 32.70 -10.54
CA ASP A 32 12.47 32.53 -10.44
C ASP A 32 13.21 33.45 -11.44
N GLY A 33 12.73 33.55 -12.68
CA GLY A 33 13.32 34.42 -13.71
C GLY A 33 13.22 35.92 -13.40
N TYR A 34 12.20 36.33 -12.64
CA TYR A 34 11.97 37.73 -12.23
C TYR A 34 12.43 38.02 -10.79
N GLN A 35 13.18 37.10 -10.16
CA GLN A 35 13.70 37.25 -8.79
C GLN A 35 12.60 37.58 -7.78
N ILE A 36 11.44 36.93 -7.95
CA ILE A 36 10.32 37.03 -7.01
C ILE A 36 10.49 35.89 -6.02
N ASP A 37 11.10 36.16 -4.87
CA ASP A 37 11.41 35.17 -3.84
C ASP A 37 10.18 34.69 -3.05
N GLU A 38 10.34 33.60 -2.30
CA GLU A 38 9.30 33.05 -1.42
C GLU A 38 8.87 34.02 -0.30
N THR A 39 9.79 34.90 0.12
CA THR A 39 9.52 35.97 1.10
C THR A 39 8.51 37.00 0.59
N GLN A 40 8.38 37.14 -0.74
CA GLN A 40 7.43 38.05 -1.37
C GLN A 40 6.05 37.40 -1.53
N SER A 41 5.55 36.76 -0.47
CA SER A 41 4.36 35.90 -0.49
C SER A 41 3.10 36.63 -0.98
N LYS A 42 2.87 37.88 -0.54
CA LYS A 42 1.76 38.73 -1.00
C LYS A 42 1.85 39.08 -2.49
N ARG A 43 3.06 39.34 -2.99
CA ARG A 43 3.30 39.61 -4.42
C ARG A 43 3.02 38.38 -5.26
N ARG A 44 3.49 37.21 -4.82
CA ARG A 44 3.21 35.93 -5.49
C ARG A 44 1.74 35.56 -5.47
N TYR A 45 1.04 35.86 -4.38
CA TYR A 45 -0.41 35.70 -4.28
C TYR A 45 -1.15 36.55 -5.32
N ALA A 46 -0.86 37.86 -5.37
CA ALA A 46 -1.47 38.76 -6.35
C ALA A 46 -1.19 38.33 -7.80
N LEU A 47 0.04 37.88 -8.08
CA LEU A 47 0.41 37.37 -9.40
C LEU A 47 -0.31 36.06 -9.73
N LEU A 48 -0.49 35.16 -8.76
CA LEU A 48 -1.22 33.91 -8.96
C LEU A 48 -2.66 34.17 -9.42
N LEU A 49 -3.35 35.12 -8.80
CA LEU A 49 -4.71 35.53 -9.20
C LEU A 49 -4.72 36.26 -10.56
N THR A 50 -3.71 37.10 -10.81
CA THR A 50 -3.59 37.85 -12.07
C THR A 50 -3.40 36.91 -13.26
N TYR A 51 -2.51 35.92 -13.13
CA TYR A 51 -2.24 34.94 -14.19
C TYR A 51 -3.29 33.83 -14.24
N GLY A 52 -3.95 33.53 -13.13
CA GLY A 52 -5.01 32.53 -13.06
C GLY A 52 -6.19 32.86 -13.96
N GLY A 53 -6.55 34.15 -14.04
CA GLY A 53 -7.69 34.62 -14.82
C GLY A 53 -9.02 34.50 -14.06
N ALA A 54 -10.08 34.99 -14.70
CA ALA A 54 -11.41 35.12 -14.06
C ALA A 54 -11.95 33.78 -13.55
N GLU A 55 -11.85 32.71 -14.35
CA GLU A 55 -12.39 31.39 -13.96
C GLU A 55 -11.70 30.82 -12.71
N LEU A 56 -10.38 31.00 -12.59
CA LEU A 56 -9.67 30.58 -11.40
C LEU A 56 -10.08 31.43 -10.20
N ASN A 57 -10.27 32.74 -10.40
CA ASN A 57 -10.69 33.64 -9.32
C ASN A 57 -12.09 33.32 -8.81
N ASP A 58 -13.03 32.95 -9.69
CA ASP A 58 -14.37 32.48 -9.29
C ASP A 58 -14.26 31.24 -8.37
N ILE A 59 -13.36 30.31 -8.70
CA ILE A 59 -13.07 29.14 -7.85
C ILE A 59 -12.46 29.58 -6.52
N VAL A 60 -11.51 30.52 -6.54
CA VAL A 60 -10.87 31.03 -5.32
C VAL A 60 -11.89 31.68 -4.38
N GLU A 61 -12.81 32.49 -4.92
CA GLU A 61 -13.89 33.12 -4.15
C GLU A 61 -14.86 32.10 -3.55
N SER A 62 -15.06 30.97 -4.21
CA SER A 62 -15.88 29.88 -3.68
C SER A 62 -15.24 29.11 -2.52
N LEU A 63 -13.92 29.30 -2.26
CA LEU A 63 -13.23 28.58 -1.20
C LEU A 63 -13.58 29.15 0.19
N PRO A 64 -14.03 28.31 1.14
CA PRO A 64 -14.46 28.79 2.46
C PRO A 64 -13.33 29.38 3.31
N THR A 65 -12.07 29.09 2.96
CA THR A 65 -10.88 29.54 3.68
C THR A 65 -10.24 30.80 3.11
N ILE A 66 -10.80 31.42 2.06
CA ILE A 66 -10.10 32.48 1.32
C ILE A 66 -9.73 33.70 2.19
N THR A 67 -10.64 34.13 3.07
CA THR A 67 -10.42 35.25 3.99
C THR A 67 -9.28 34.98 4.96
N ALA A 68 -9.17 33.75 5.46
CA ALA A 68 -8.05 33.35 6.33
C ALA A 68 -6.73 33.37 5.56
N ILE A 69 -6.73 32.84 4.33
CA ILE A 69 -5.57 32.77 3.45
C ILE A 69 -5.02 34.17 3.14
N GLU A 70 -5.89 35.14 2.81
CA GLU A 70 -5.48 36.51 2.50
C GLU A 70 -4.79 37.22 3.67
N THR A 71 -5.24 36.94 4.89
CA THR A 71 -4.70 37.54 6.13
C THR A 71 -3.54 36.75 6.74
N GLY A 72 -3.24 35.55 6.22
CA GLY A 72 -2.22 34.66 6.74
C GLY A 72 -0.78 35.15 6.52
N ASP A 73 0.16 34.45 7.14
CA ASP A 73 1.59 34.75 7.01
C ASP A 73 2.11 34.40 5.61
N ASN A 74 1.57 33.34 4.99
CA ASN A 74 2.01 32.84 3.69
C ASN A 74 0.86 32.63 2.69
N PRO A 75 0.14 33.72 2.30
CA PRO A 75 -1.04 33.65 1.43
C PRO A 75 -0.79 32.90 0.12
N SER A 76 0.39 33.06 -0.49
CA SER A 76 0.73 32.38 -1.74
C SER A 76 0.78 30.85 -1.60
N GLN A 77 1.38 30.34 -0.52
CA GLN A 77 1.52 28.89 -0.32
C GLN A 77 0.19 28.26 0.10
N GLU A 78 -0.55 28.95 0.98
CA GLU A 78 -1.86 28.49 1.42
C GLU A 78 -2.86 28.45 0.26
N LEU A 79 -2.89 29.49 -0.59
CA LEU A 79 -3.74 29.52 -1.78
C LEU A 79 -3.39 28.40 -2.77
N LYS A 80 -2.09 28.18 -3.04
CA LYS A 80 -1.65 27.06 -3.90
C LYS A 80 -2.08 25.72 -3.35
N THR A 81 -2.00 25.53 -2.03
CA THR A 81 -2.40 24.29 -1.37
C THR A 81 -3.90 24.07 -1.47
N ALA A 82 -4.69 25.09 -1.16
CA ALA A 82 -6.15 25.04 -1.26
C ALA A 82 -6.61 24.74 -2.69
N LEU A 83 -6.04 25.42 -3.69
CA LEU A 83 -6.34 25.17 -5.11
C LEU A 83 -5.87 23.78 -5.57
N THR A 84 -4.70 23.32 -5.12
CA THR A 84 -4.22 21.96 -5.43
C THR A 84 -5.16 20.91 -4.86
N ASN A 85 -5.68 21.10 -3.65
CA ASN A 85 -6.67 20.22 -3.05
C ASN A 85 -8.03 20.30 -3.77
N HIS A 86 -8.43 21.48 -4.26
CA HIS A 86 -9.64 21.64 -5.05
C HIS A 86 -9.57 20.90 -6.40
N PHE A 87 -8.44 21.02 -7.12
CA PHE A 87 -8.24 20.35 -8.42
C PHE A 87 -7.82 18.89 -8.31
N ASN A 88 -7.40 18.45 -7.12
CA ASN A 88 -7.09 17.07 -6.81
C ASN A 88 -7.77 16.67 -5.48
N PRO A 89 -9.11 16.65 -5.43
CA PRO A 89 -9.84 16.37 -4.22
C PRO A 89 -9.68 14.88 -3.93
N GLN A 90 -8.70 14.56 -3.09
CA GLN A 90 -8.40 13.19 -2.66
C GLN A 90 -8.07 12.28 -3.85
N SER A 91 -6.81 12.34 -4.28
CA SER A 91 -6.16 11.28 -5.04
C SER A 91 -6.39 9.93 -4.35
N ASN A 92 -7.47 9.22 -4.67
CA ASN A 92 -7.70 7.89 -4.12
C ASN A 92 -6.55 7.04 -4.60
N THR A 93 -5.61 6.76 -3.71
CA THR A 93 -4.35 6.13 -4.06
C THR A 93 -4.59 4.78 -4.73
N LYS A 94 -5.71 4.12 -4.42
CA LYS A 94 -6.13 2.87 -5.09
C LYS A 94 -6.47 3.08 -6.57
N ILE A 95 -7.19 4.16 -6.90
CA ILE A 95 -7.53 4.51 -8.28
C ILE A 95 -6.28 4.88 -9.06
N LEU A 96 -5.39 5.69 -8.49
CA LEU A 96 -4.15 6.10 -9.17
C LEU A 96 -3.17 4.94 -9.38
N ARG A 97 -3.16 3.96 -8.48
CA ARG A 97 -2.39 2.73 -8.63
C ARG A 97 -2.96 1.79 -9.69
N TYR A 98 -4.24 1.91 -10.06
CA TYR A 98 -4.87 1.00 -11.02
C TYR A 98 -4.18 1.05 -12.39
N PRO A 99 -3.99 2.21 -13.05
CA PRO A 99 -3.26 2.31 -14.31
C PRO A 99 -1.83 1.79 -14.21
N PHE A 100 -1.11 2.14 -13.15
CA PHE A 100 0.26 1.67 -12.91
C PHE A 100 0.33 0.13 -12.84
N ARG A 101 -0.59 -0.50 -12.10
CA ARG A 101 -0.66 -1.97 -11.94
C ARG A 101 -1.11 -2.69 -13.21
N HIS A 102 -1.93 -2.05 -14.03
CA HIS A 102 -2.45 -2.64 -15.27
C HIS A 102 -1.57 -2.35 -16.49
N LYS A 103 -0.57 -1.47 -16.36
CA LYS A 103 0.32 -1.13 -17.47
C LYS A 103 1.19 -2.35 -17.83
N ARG A 104 1.04 -2.83 -19.05
CA ARG A 104 1.86 -3.91 -19.62
C ARG A 104 2.64 -3.41 -20.82
N GLN A 105 3.85 -3.94 -21.00
CA GLN A 105 4.65 -3.63 -22.19
C GLN A 105 3.91 -4.14 -23.43
N THR A 106 3.76 -3.27 -24.42
CA THR A 106 3.09 -3.63 -25.68
C THR A 106 4.12 -4.28 -26.62
N PRO A 107 3.77 -5.34 -27.38
CA PRO A 107 4.71 -5.93 -28.34
C PRO A 107 5.28 -4.85 -29.27
N GLY A 108 6.61 -4.74 -29.33
CA GLY A 108 7.32 -3.73 -30.15
C GLY A 108 7.68 -2.42 -29.44
N THR A 109 7.20 -2.16 -28.23
CA THR A 109 7.68 -0.99 -27.45
C THR A 109 9.06 -1.22 -26.86
N LYS A 110 9.96 -0.24 -27.00
CA LYS A 110 11.29 -0.27 -26.38
C LYS A 110 11.16 -0.25 -24.86
N ILE A 111 12.03 -0.98 -24.18
CA ILE A 111 12.04 -1.08 -22.71
C ILE A 111 12.22 0.30 -22.06
N HIS A 112 13.04 1.18 -22.66
CA HIS A 112 13.25 2.54 -22.17
C HIS A 112 11.96 3.36 -22.12
N ASP A 113 11.15 3.28 -23.17
CA ASP A 113 9.90 4.05 -23.28
C ASP A 113 8.85 3.49 -22.31
N PHE A 114 8.77 2.16 -22.18
CA PHE A 114 7.93 1.51 -21.19
C PHE A 114 8.31 1.91 -19.75
N TYR A 115 9.61 2.00 -19.45
CA TYR A 115 10.09 2.46 -18.15
C TYR A 115 9.73 3.93 -17.88
N ALA A 116 9.87 4.81 -18.87
CA ALA A 116 9.49 6.21 -18.75
C ALA A 116 7.98 6.38 -18.46
N GLU A 117 7.13 5.61 -19.15
CA GLU A 117 5.68 5.60 -18.90
C GLU A 117 5.34 5.09 -17.49
N LEU A 118 5.96 3.99 -17.05
CA LEU A 118 5.77 3.47 -15.68
C LEU A 118 6.15 4.51 -14.63
N ARG A 119 7.24 5.27 -14.85
CA ARG A 119 7.67 6.34 -13.94
C ARG A 119 6.65 7.47 -13.86
N GLN A 120 6.04 7.84 -14.97
CA GLN A 120 4.97 8.85 -15.00
C GLN A 120 3.72 8.37 -14.25
N LEU A 121 3.33 7.10 -14.44
CA LEU A 121 2.19 6.51 -13.75
C LEU A 121 2.44 6.29 -12.25
N ALA A 122 3.70 6.09 -11.84
CA ALA A 122 4.11 5.95 -10.45
C ALA A 122 4.13 7.28 -9.68
N ALA A 123 4.40 8.40 -10.35
CA ALA A 123 4.56 9.71 -9.71
C ALA A 123 3.37 10.14 -8.81
N PRO A 124 2.09 9.95 -9.20
CA PRO A 124 0.95 10.32 -8.35
C PRO A 124 0.51 9.20 -7.38
N CYS A 125 1.14 8.01 -7.39
CA CYS A 125 0.68 6.84 -6.64
C CYS A 125 0.98 6.87 -5.12
N CYS A 126 1.55 7.97 -4.58
CA CYS A 126 1.88 8.21 -3.17
C CYS A 126 2.22 6.91 -2.41
N PHE A 127 3.39 6.33 -2.72
CA PHE A 127 3.91 5.13 -2.05
C PHE A 127 4.42 5.50 -0.64
N ASN A 128 3.52 5.95 0.24
CA ASN A 128 3.88 6.39 1.59
C ASN A 128 3.99 5.23 2.59
N ASP A 129 3.35 4.07 2.32
CA ASP A 129 3.46 2.88 3.17
C ASP A 129 4.26 1.79 2.44
N PRO A 130 5.34 1.22 3.02
CA PRO A 130 6.04 0.06 2.45
C PRO A 130 5.11 -1.16 2.23
N LYS A 131 3.95 -1.23 2.91
CA LYS A 131 2.91 -2.25 2.67
C LYS A 131 2.22 -2.12 1.32
N ASP A 132 2.28 -0.95 0.69
CA ASP A 132 1.56 -0.64 -0.54
C ASP A 132 2.19 -1.21 -1.83
N GLY A 133 3.49 -1.55 -1.78
CA GLY A 133 4.24 -2.12 -2.89
C GLY A 133 4.40 -3.65 -2.82
N CYS A 134 4.24 -4.26 -1.65
CA CYS A 134 4.56 -5.68 -1.46
C CYS A 134 3.32 -6.58 -1.59
N LEU A 135 3.07 -7.13 -2.77
CA LEU A 135 1.97 -8.07 -3.01
C LEU A 135 2.17 -9.42 -2.28
N SER A 136 3.42 -9.80 -1.99
CA SER A 136 3.74 -11.04 -1.27
C SER A 136 3.48 -10.92 0.23
N LYS A 137 2.53 -11.73 0.73
CA LYS A 137 2.21 -11.82 2.16
C LYS A 137 3.45 -12.16 3.00
N LYS A 138 4.25 -13.13 2.57
CA LYS A 138 5.47 -13.58 3.26
C LYS A 138 6.53 -12.48 3.37
N LEU A 139 6.74 -11.73 2.28
CA LEU A 139 7.72 -10.65 2.26
C LEU A 139 7.24 -9.46 3.10
N ARG A 140 5.93 -9.18 3.11
CA ARG A 140 5.32 -8.16 3.97
C ARG A 140 5.43 -8.52 5.46
N GLU A 141 5.12 -9.76 5.83
CA GLU A 141 5.31 -10.26 7.19
C GLU A 141 6.78 -10.10 7.62
N LYS A 142 7.73 -10.51 6.77
CA LYS A 142 9.15 -10.39 7.09
C LYS A 142 9.62 -8.93 7.30
N GLY A 143 9.15 -8.00 6.46
CA GLY A 143 9.47 -6.58 6.60
C GLY A 143 8.84 -5.90 7.80
N LEU A 144 7.74 -6.45 8.35
CA LEU A 144 7.07 -5.92 9.54
C LEU A 144 7.59 -6.55 10.84
N THR A 145 7.97 -7.82 10.82
CA THR A 145 8.45 -8.54 12.01
C THR A 145 9.91 -8.22 12.32
N THR A 146 10.73 -7.96 11.29
CA THR A 146 12.15 -7.74 11.46
C THR A 146 12.56 -6.41 10.84
N PRO A 147 13.26 -5.51 11.57
CA PRO A 147 13.75 -4.26 11.01
C PRO A 147 14.86 -4.59 10.01
N LEU A 148 14.54 -4.56 8.71
CA LEU A 148 15.48 -4.82 7.62
C LEU A 148 15.61 -3.58 6.75
N ASP A 149 16.84 -3.32 6.31
CA ASP A 149 17.11 -2.41 5.21
C ASP A 149 16.52 -2.95 3.89
N LEU A 150 16.16 -2.04 2.98
CA LEU A 150 15.56 -2.35 1.68
C LEU A 150 16.41 -3.36 0.89
N THR A 151 17.73 -3.22 0.94
CA THR A 151 18.69 -4.12 0.27
C THR A 151 18.53 -5.56 0.74
N ASN A 152 18.35 -5.75 2.04
CA ASN A 152 18.21 -7.07 2.65
C ASN A 152 16.81 -7.65 2.41
N LEU A 153 15.79 -6.80 2.38
CA LEU A 153 14.43 -7.20 2.01
C LEU A 153 14.36 -7.69 0.56
N LEU A 154 15.03 -7.01 -0.38
CA LEU A 154 15.12 -7.42 -1.79
C LEU A 154 15.88 -8.73 -1.98
N LYS A 155 16.97 -8.96 -1.22
CA LYS A 155 17.66 -10.25 -1.21
C LYS A 155 16.73 -11.38 -0.78
N HIS A 156 15.95 -11.16 0.29
CA HIS A 156 14.99 -12.13 0.76
C HIS A 156 13.87 -12.40 -0.25
N ALA A 157 13.38 -11.35 -0.95
CA ALA A 157 12.41 -11.49 -2.03
C ALA A 157 12.93 -12.41 -3.15
N ARG A 158 14.16 -12.19 -3.61
CA ARG A 158 14.82 -13.05 -4.62
C ARG A 158 14.95 -14.49 -4.16
N THR A 159 15.31 -14.72 -2.90
CA THR A 159 15.37 -16.08 -2.33
C THR A 159 13.99 -16.75 -2.36
N LEU A 160 12.92 -16.03 -2.01
CA LEU A 160 11.56 -16.55 -2.08
C LEU A 160 11.17 -16.90 -3.51
N GLU A 161 11.47 -16.03 -4.49
CA GLU A 161 11.21 -16.28 -5.91
C GLU A 161 11.94 -17.54 -6.42
N MET A 162 13.24 -17.64 -6.13
CA MET A 162 14.00 -18.84 -6.49
C MET A 162 13.42 -20.10 -5.85
N THR A 163 13.08 -20.04 -4.56
CA THR A 163 12.51 -21.20 -3.85
C THR A 163 11.18 -21.64 -4.48
N GLU A 164 10.33 -20.68 -4.85
CA GLU A 164 9.06 -20.97 -5.52
C GLU A 164 9.28 -21.62 -6.90
N GLU A 165 10.26 -21.12 -7.65
CA GLU A 165 10.68 -21.69 -8.94
C GLU A 165 11.17 -23.15 -8.78
N TYR A 166 12.04 -23.41 -7.80
CA TYR A 166 12.48 -24.76 -7.48
C TYR A 166 11.31 -25.65 -7.05
N CYS A 167 10.39 -25.17 -6.21
CA CYS A 167 9.20 -25.92 -5.80
C CYS A 167 8.28 -26.28 -6.97
N LYS A 168 8.21 -25.44 -8.01
CA LYS A 168 7.46 -25.74 -9.24
C LYS A 168 8.15 -26.80 -10.10
N GLN A 169 9.48 -26.85 -10.09
CA GLN A 169 10.28 -27.85 -10.82
C GLN A 169 10.35 -29.20 -10.10
N LEU A 170 10.03 -29.24 -8.80
CA LEU A 170 9.95 -30.50 -8.06
C LEU A 170 8.74 -31.32 -8.55
N PRO A 171 8.93 -32.60 -8.91
CA PRO A 171 7.81 -33.47 -9.22
C PRO A 171 6.87 -33.54 -8.02
N GLN A 172 5.62 -33.13 -8.19
CA GLN A 172 4.52 -33.32 -7.23
C GLN A 172 4.08 -34.80 -7.23
N HIS A 173 5.02 -35.73 -7.17
CA HIS A 173 4.70 -37.14 -6.96
C HIS A 173 4.44 -37.35 -5.47
N PRO A 174 3.31 -37.95 -5.06
CA PRO A 174 3.20 -38.52 -3.74
C PRO A 174 4.22 -39.64 -3.66
N GLN A 175 5.42 -39.35 -3.18
CA GLN A 175 6.33 -40.39 -2.74
C GLN A 175 5.58 -41.11 -1.62
N GLN A 176 5.12 -42.33 -1.89
CA GLN A 176 4.81 -43.28 -0.84
C GLN A 176 6.09 -43.49 -0.04
N VAL A 177 6.27 -42.66 0.99
CA VAL A 177 7.26 -42.88 2.02
C VAL A 177 6.90 -44.20 2.68
N ASN A 178 7.76 -45.21 2.52
CA ASN A 178 7.58 -46.51 3.12
C ASN A 178 7.34 -46.34 4.63
N LYS A 179 6.19 -46.83 5.12
CA LYS A 179 5.92 -46.92 6.56
C LYS A 179 6.95 -47.86 7.16
N ILE A 180 7.94 -47.31 7.87
CA ILE A 180 8.88 -48.09 8.66
C ILE A 180 8.07 -48.77 9.77
N HIS A 181 7.79 -50.06 9.63
CA HIS A 181 7.28 -50.88 10.73
C HIS A 181 8.42 -51.06 11.73
N HIS A 182 8.27 -50.51 12.92
CA HIS A 182 9.13 -50.85 14.05
C HIS A 182 8.92 -52.34 14.32
N ARG A 183 9.90 -53.17 13.97
CA ARG A 183 9.92 -54.58 14.35
C ARG A 183 10.12 -54.63 15.85
N SER A 184 9.04 -54.72 16.62
CA SER A 184 9.10 -55.13 18.01
C SER A 184 9.65 -56.55 18.06
N THR A 185 10.96 -56.70 18.27
CA THR A 185 11.58 -57.98 18.59
C THR A 185 11.08 -58.42 19.97
N PRO A 186 10.51 -59.62 20.13
CA PRO A 186 10.11 -60.11 21.45
C PRO A 186 11.35 -60.21 22.35
N ARG A 187 11.32 -59.53 23.49
CA ARG A 187 12.29 -59.71 24.57
C ARG A 187 12.08 -61.11 25.17
N PRO A 188 13.12 -61.94 25.40
CA PRO A 188 12.93 -63.23 26.06
C PRO A 188 12.39 -63.01 27.47
N ALA A 189 11.22 -63.58 27.75
CA ALA A 189 10.64 -63.59 29.08
C ALA A 189 11.45 -64.56 29.96
N LEU A 190 12.09 -64.02 31.01
CA LEU A 190 12.59 -64.82 32.12
C LEU A 190 11.40 -65.41 32.87
N THR A 191 11.32 -66.73 32.84
CA THR A 191 10.32 -67.55 33.52
C THR A 191 10.38 -67.30 35.04
N LYS A 192 9.30 -66.76 35.61
CA LYS A 192 9.01 -66.93 37.04
C LYS A 192 7.62 -67.53 37.22
N HIS A 193 7.58 -68.44 38.17
CA HIS A 193 6.59 -69.45 38.47
C HIS A 193 5.23 -68.89 38.92
N ARG A 194 4.17 -69.60 38.49
CA ARG A 194 2.91 -69.95 39.18
C ARG A 194 1.80 -68.91 39.49
N GLN A 195 0.65 -69.22 38.86
CA GLN A 195 -0.71 -69.44 39.41
C GLN A 195 -1.68 -68.27 39.69
N GLY A 196 -2.90 -68.43 39.17
CA GLY A 196 -4.14 -67.73 39.56
C GLY A 196 -4.86 -67.08 38.39
N ALA A 197 -5.69 -67.81 37.63
CA ALA A 197 -7.15 -67.79 37.71
C ALA A 197 -7.79 -66.52 37.10
N GLN A 198 -8.27 -66.63 35.86
CA GLN A 198 -9.70 -66.67 35.47
C GLN A 198 -10.23 -65.29 35.05
N GLN A 199 -10.38 -65.10 33.74
CA GLN A 199 -11.65 -65.12 33.01
C GLN A 199 -12.36 -63.75 33.02
N ASN A 200 -12.42 -63.10 31.85
CA ASN A 200 -13.69 -62.88 31.19
C ASN A 200 -13.50 -62.37 29.75
N TYR A 201 -14.19 -63.05 28.84
CA TYR A 201 -14.34 -62.74 27.43
C TYR A 201 -15.76 -62.24 27.16
N HIS A 202 -15.89 -61.50 26.05
CA HIS A 202 -17.09 -61.15 25.30
C HIS A 202 -17.91 -59.97 25.87
N HIS A 203 -18.41 -59.04 25.07
CA HIS A 203 -19.01 -59.16 23.73
C HIS A 203 -18.95 -57.78 23.03
N SER A 204 -18.36 -57.67 21.83
CA SER A 204 -19.03 -57.62 20.51
C SER A 204 -20.04 -56.47 20.33
N LYS A 205 -19.84 -55.56 19.36
CA LYS A 205 -20.27 -55.70 17.95
C LYS A 205 -19.86 -54.47 17.13
N GLN A 206 -19.76 -54.74 15.84
CA GLN A 206 -19.44 -53.84 14.73
C GLN A 206 -20.55 -52.80 14.50
N VAL A 207 -20.25 -51.70 13.78
CA VAL A 207 -20.67 -51.43 12.38
C VAL A 207 -20.33 -49.95 12.04
N THR A 208 -19.89 -49.70 10.80
CA THR A 208 -19.55 -48.42 10.13
C THR A 208 -20.84 -47.60 9.79
N PRO A 209 -20.90 -46.53 8.94
CA PRO A 209 -19.94 -45.55 8.40
C PRO A 209 -20.44 -44.06 8.44
N GLN A 210 -19.56 -43.14 8.01
CA GLN A 210 -19.79 -41.86 7.28
C GLN A 210 -20.74 -40.71 7.78
N HIS A 211 -20.12 -39.52 7.79
CA HIS A 211 -20.63 -38.17 7.43
C HIS A 211 -21.65 -37.40 8.32
N LYS A 212 -21.42 -36.06 8.34
CA LYS A 212 -22.25 -34.94 8.88
C LYS A 212 -22.09 -34.73 10.41
N ASN A 213 -22.10 -33.55 11.02
CA ASN A 213 -22.48 -32.17 10.68
C ASN A 213 -21.91 -31.26 11.82
N ALA A 214 -21.45 -30.03 11.55
CA ALA A 214 -22.17 -28.76 11.76
C ALA A 214 -22.12 -28.14 13.17
N GLY A 215 -22.01 -26.80 13.18
CA GLY A 215 -22.38 -25.89 14.26
C GLY A 215 -21.24 -25.50 15.20
N THR A 216 -21.15 -24.32 15.80
CA THR A 216 -22.11 -23.21 15.94
C THR A 216 -21.39 -22.13 16.78
N VAL A 217 -21.43 -20.86 16.31
CA VAL A 217 -21.70 -19.62 17.07
C VAL A 217 -20.76 -19.16 18.21
N GLU A 218 -20.26 -17.93 18.01
CA GLU A 218 -20.04 -16.79 18.93
C GLU A 218 -19.78 -17.01 20.45
N LEU A 219 -18.72 -16.36 20.96
CA LEU A 219 -18.79 -15.22 21.91
C LEU A 219 -17.35 -14.75 22.24
N VAL A 220 -16.96 -13.52 21.87
CA VAL A 220 -16.85 -12.31 22.73
C VAL A 220 -15.79 -12.39 23.84
N GLY A 221 -14.92 -11.37 23.88
CA GLY A 221 -14.57 -10.74 25.15
C GLY A 221 -13.09 -10.50 25.43
N HIS A 222 -12.67 -9.25 25.22
CA HIS A 222 -11.80 -8.48 26.11
C HIS A 222 -10.38 -8.98 26.43
N MET A 223 -9.37 -8.27 25.91
CA MET A 223 -8.36 -7.58 26.74
C MET A 223 -7.40 -6.75 25.85
N LEU A 224 -7.58 -5.42 25.87
CA LEU A 224 -6.55 -4.39 26.10
C LEU A 224 -7.08 -2.99 25.70
N LYS A 225 -7.90 -2.42 26.57
CA LYS A 225 -7.88 -0.96 26.82
C LYS A 225 -6.83 -0.73 27.90
N ALA A 226 -5.71 -0.11 27.56
CA ALA A 226 -4.91 0.72 28.47
C ALA A 226 -3.78 1.41 27.71
N LYS A 227 -4.07 2.59 27.14
CA LYS A 227 -3.29 3.83 27.26
C LYS A 227 -3.77 4.83 26.21
N THR A 228 -4.72 5.66 26.63
CA THR A 228 -4.99 6.98 26.04
C THR A 228 -5.84 7.74 27.05
N ASN A 229 -5.18 8.57 27.85
CA ASN A 229 -5.50 9.99 28.01
C ASN A 229 -4.87 10.53 29.30
N ALA A 230 -3.85 11.36 29.12
CA ALA A 230 -3.73 12.62 29.83
C ALA A 230 -2.65 13.45 29.12
N GLN A 231 -3.05 14.33 28.20
CA GLN A 231 -2.62 15.73 28.23
C GLN A 231 -3.34 16.58 27.18
N LEU A 232 -3.66 17.81 27.61
CA LEU A 232 -4.36 18.96 26.99
C LEU A 232 -5.85 19.02 27.37
N SER A 233 -6.35 20.02 28.11
CA SER A 233 -5.97 21.45 28.14
C SER A 233 -6.32 22.16 29.47
N ILE A 234 -5.41 23.04 29.94
CA ILE A 234 -5.52 24.45 30.41
C ILE A 234 -4.12 24.87 30.85
#